data_AF-A0A523VG56-F1
#
_entry.id   AF-A0A523VG56-F1
#
_cell.length_a   1.000
_cell.length_b   1.000
_cell.length_c   1.000
_cell.angle_alpha   90.00
_cell.angle_beta   90.00
_cell.angle_gamma   90.00
#
_symmetry.space_group_name_H-M   'P 1'
#
loop_
_entity.id
_entity.type
_entity.pdbx_description
1 polymer ?
#
loop_
_entity_poly.entity_id
_entity_poly.type
_entity_poly.pdbx_seq_one_letter_code
_entity_poly.pdbx_strand_id
1 'polypeptide(L)'
;MSNKRNMTMPGLNDYHVDNLKEKGLKNPTEDLLSDLEKQENLIPFKGTLGGTMYFLRENALILNQKWIFAPFEDGHICGSLILEYRVKKNGKISWKVISSHLDN
;
A
#
# COMPACT_ATOMS: atom_id res chain seq x y z
N MET A 1 23.45 -27.05 -0.81
CA MET A 1 23.24 -25.64 -1.22
C MET A 1 21.94 -25.17 -0.60
N SER A 2 22.00 -24.37 0.47
CA SER A 2 20.79 -23.84 1.12
C SER A 2 20.29 -22.66 0.29
N ASN A 3 19.10 -22.82 -0.32
CA ASN A 3 18.42 -21.76 -1.04
C ASN A 3 17.89 -20.77 0.01
N LYS A 4 18.71 -19.78 0.38
CA LYS A 4 18.27 -18.66 1.19
C LYS A 4 17.26 -17.88 0.35
N ARG A 5 15.97 -18.19 0.51
CA ARG A 5 14.91 -17.23 0.18
C ARG A 5 15.17 -16.05 1.10
N ASN A 6 15.88 -15.05 0.59
CA ASN A 6 15.94 -13.74 1.23
C ASN A 6 14.49 -13.36 1.49
N MET A 7 14.18 -12.97 2.73
CA MET A 7 12.82 -12.70 3.18
C MET A 7 12.37 -11.37 2.57
N THR A 8 12.19 -11.36 1.26
CA THR A 8 11.45 -10.35 0.53
C THR A 8 10.01 -10.46 1.00
N MET A 9 9.40 -9.33 1.35
CA MET A 9 7.95 -9.25 1.61
C MET A 9 7.21 -10.03 0.49
N PRO A 10 6.20 -10.86 0.81
CA PRO A 10 5.71 -11.90 -0.10
C PRO A 10 5.31 -11.42 -1.50
N GLY A 11 4.97 -10.13 -1.68
CA GLY A 11 4.60 -9.57 -3.00
C GLY A 11 5.74 -9.07 -3.88
N LEU A 12 6.93 -8.74 -3.37
CA LEU A 12 8.02 -8.19 -4.20
C LEU A 12 9.23 -9.10 -4.19
N ASN A 13 9.69 -9.53 -5.37
CA ASN A 13 10.99 -10.18 -5.51
C ASN A 13 12.09 -9.15 -5.82
N ASP A 14 13.35 -9.59 -5.87
CA ASP A 14 14.50 -8.72 -6.11
C ASP A 14 14.39 -7.93 -7.42
N TYR A 15 13.91 -8.56 -8.50
CA TYR A 15 13.68 -7.89 -9.78
C TYR A 15 12.64 -6.76 -9.69
N HIS A 16 11.56 -6.96 -8.93
CA HIS A 16 10.57 -5.91 -8.70
C HIS A 16 11.17 -4.74 -7.91
N VAL A 17 11.97 -5.04 -6.88
CA VAL A 17 12.65 -4.04 -6.05
C VAL A 17 13.60 -3.20 -6.89
N ASP A 18 14.41 -3.83 -7.74
CA ASP A 18 15.37 -3.13 -8.59
C ASP A 18 14.67 -2.22 -9.61
N ASN A 19 13.62 -2.70 -10.29
CA ASN A 19 12.82 -1.87 -11.20
C ASN A 19 12.16 -0.68 -10.50
N LEU A 20 11.76 -0.82 -9.23
CA LEU A 20 11.20 0.30 -8.45
C LEU A 20 12.29 1.30 -8.05
N LYS A 21 13.49 0.82 -7.75
CA LYS A 21 14.66 1.69 -7.48
C LYS A 21 15.10 2.47 -8.71
N GLU A 22 15.13 1.84 -9.88
CA GLU A 22 15.41 2.51 -11.16
C GLU A 22 14.41 3.63 -11.47
N LYS A 23 13.16 3.48 -11.00
CA LYS A 23 12.13 4.52 -11.13
C LYS A 23 12.31 5.67 -10.16
N GLY A 24 13.15 5.53 -9.14
CA GLY A 24 13.53 6.59 -8.21
C GLY A 24 13.14 6.36 -6.75
N LEU A 25 12.63 5.18 -6.39
CA LEU A 25 12.42 4.82 -4.97
C LEU A 25 13.75 4.44 -4.32
N LYS A 26 13.97 4.85 -3.06
CA LYS A 26 15.19 4.51 -2.31
C LYS A 26 14.99 3.19 -1.57
N ASN A 27 13.85 3.06 -0.90
CA ASN A 27 13.44 1.86 -0.20
C ASN A 27 12.00 1.55 -0.66
N PRO A 28 11.83 0.77 -1.75
CA PRO A 28 10.54 0.64 -2.41
C PRO A 28 9.36 0.30 -1.50
N THR A 29 9.56 -0.62 -0.54
CA THR A 29 8.52 -1.00 0.41
C THR A 29 8.15 0.18 1.32
N GLU A 30 9.14 0.81 1.93
CA GLU A 30 8.96 1.91 2.86
C GLU A 30 8.36 3.15 2.18
N ASP A 31 8.84 3.45 0.97
CA ASP A 31 8.38 4.58 0.17
C ASP A 31 6.91 4.38 -0.25
N LEU A 32 6.52 3.16 -0.63
CA LEU A 32 5.12 2.85 -0.96
C LEU A 32 4.20 2.97 0.25
N LEU A 33 4.60 2.42 1.40
CA LEU A 33 3.79 2.44 2.62
C LEU A 33 3.67 3.87 3.21
N SER A 34 4.77 4.62 3.24
CA SER A 34 4.78 6.01 3.72
C SER A 34 4.02 6.97 2.80
N ASP A 35 3.96 6.69 1.49
CA ASP A 35 3.14 7.49 0.58
C ASP A 35 1.66 7.15 0.73
N LEU A 36 1.31 5.85 0.83
CA LEU A 36 -0.07 5.37 1.04
C LEU A 36 -0.71 5.97 2.28
N GLU A 37 0.01 6.01 3.40
CA GLU A 37 -0.47 6.54 4.70
C GLU A 37 -1.03 7.97 4.56
N LYS A 38 -0.53 8.76 3.61
CA LYS A 38 -0.94 10.15 3.37
C LYS A 38 -2.15 10.30 2.43
N GLN A 39 -2.66 9.19 1.87
CA GLN A 39 -3.71 9.19 0.85
C GLN A 39 -5.11 8.94 1.41
N GLU A 40 -5.42 9.45 2.61
CA GLU A 40 -6.72 9.27 3.28
C GLU A 40 -7.93 9.58 2.37
N ASN A 41 -7.75 10.52 1.44
CA ASN A 41 -8.75 10.90 0.43
C ASN A 41 -9.13 9.78 -0.56
N LEU A 42 -8.37 8.68 -0.62
CA LEU A 42 -8.71 7.49 -1.41
C LEU A 42 -9.78 6.62 -0.73
N ILE A 43 -10.00 6.78 0.58
CA ILE A 43 -10.98 6.00 1.33
C ILE A 43 -12.38 6.53 0.98
N PRO A 44 -13.25 5.72 0.35
CA PRO A 44 -14.55 6.20 -0.15
C PRO A 44 -15.63 6.21 0.95
N PHE A 45 -15.25 5.99 2.21
CA PHE A 45 -16.15 5.93 3.36
C PHE A 45 -15.89 7.12 4.26
N LYS A 46 -16.96 7.66 4.84
CA LYS A 46 -16.85 8.72 5.85
C LYS A 46 -16.68 8.07 7.21
N GLY A 47 -15.88 8.72 8.05
CA GLY A 47 -15.84 8.36 9.47
C GLY A 47 -17.18 8.63 10.16
N THR A 48 -17.34 7.98 11.30
CA THR A 48 -18.52 7.99 12.16
C THR A 48 -18.15 8.56 13.52
N LEU A 49 -19.14 9.09 14.24
CA LEU A 49 -18.95 9.64 15.60
C LEU A 49 -17.82 10.68 15.72
N GLY A 50 -17.54 11.41 14.63
CA GLY A 50 -16.48 12.43 14.57
C GLY A 50 -15.08 11.86 14.28
N GLY A 51 -14.95 10.57 14.01
CA GLY A 51 -13.71 9.94 13.55
C GLY A 51 -13.32 10.35 12.13
N THR A 52 -12.02 10.29 11.84
CA THR A 52 -11.44 10.49 10.51
C THR A 52 -10.83 9.17 10.06
N MET A 53 -11.12 8.76 8.82
CA MET A 53 -10.59 7.54 8.24
C MET A 53 -9.09 7.66 7.94
N TYR A 54 -8.30 6.69 8.37
CA TYR A 54 -6.87 6.59 8.07
C TYR A 54 -6.47 5.16 7.70
N PHE A 55 -5.38 5.01 6.94
CA PHE A 55 -4.84 3.70 6.60
C PHE A 55 -4.02 3.11 7.74
N LEU A 56 -4.20 1.81 7.99
CA LEU A 56 -3.41 1.03 8.93
C LEU A 56 -2.13 0.54 8.25
N ARG A 57 -1.12 1.39 8.22
CA ARG A 57 0.15 1.15 7.53
C ARG A 57 0.80 -0.20 7.90
N GLU A 58 0.88 -0.51 9.18
CA GLU A 58 1.52 -1.76 9.68
C GLU A 58 0.79 -3.03 9.23
N ASN A 59 -0.48 -2.90 8.81
CA ASN A 59 -1.32 -4.01 8.35
C ASN A 59 -1.44 -4.04 6.82
N ALA A 60 -0.86 -3.07 6.10
CA ALA A 60 -0.90 -3.01 4.66
C ALA A 60 0.06 -4.05 4.04
N LEU A 61 -0.39 -4.71 2.98
CA LEU A 61 0.35 -5.80 2.31
C LEU A 61 0.56 -5.48 0.85
N ILE A 62 1.82 -5.31 0.43
CA ILE A 62 2.15 -5.25 -1.00
C ILE A 62 1.94 -6.65 -1.57
N LEU A 63 0.97 -6.77 -2.47
CA LEU A 63 0.55 -8.06 -3.03
C LEU A 63 1.44 -8.48 -4.18
N ASN A 64 1.82 -7.51 -5.02
CA ASN A 64 2.71 -7.69 -6.17
C ASN A 64 3.22 -6.33 -6.67
N GLN A 65 3.85 -6.29 -7.85
CA GLN A 65 4.36 -5.08 -8.49
C GLN A 65 3.30 -4.04 -8.92
N LYS A 66 2.03 -4.32 -8.68
CA LYS A 66 0.88 -3.55 -9.16
C LYS A 66 -0.13 -3.22 -8.06
N TRP A 67 -0.34 -4.11 -7.10
CA TRP A 67 -1.40 -3.98 -6.10
C TRP A 67 -0.91 -4.00 -4.66
N ILE A 68 -1.62 -3.26 -3.82
CA ILE A 68 -1.51 -3.29 -2.36
C ILE A 68 -2.90 -3.57 -1.77
N PHE A 69 -2.93 -4.35 -0.70
CA PHE A 69 -4.05 -4.45 0.21
C PHE A 69 -3.84 -3.45 1.35
N ALA A 70 -4.81 -2.57 1.57
CA ALA A 70 -4.69 -1.44 2.47
C ALA A 70 -5.89 -1.37 3.43
N PRO A 71 -5.76 -1.90 4.66
CA PRO A 71 -6.78 -1.74 5.69
C PRO A 71 -6.88 -0.28 6.13
N PHE A 72 -8.08 0.14 6.52
CA PHE A 72 -8.34 1.47 7.07
C PHE A 72 -9.36 1.40 8.22
N GLU A 73 -9.36 2.43 9.06
CA GLU A 73 -10.35 2.59 10.13
C GLU A 73 -10.50 4.06 10.54
N ASP A 74 -11.50 4.35 11.37
CA ASP A 74 -11.67 5.64 12.06
C ASP A 74 -11.75 5.51 13.60
N GLY A 75 -11.46 4.31 14.12
CA GLY A 75 -11.64 3.92 15.52
C GLY A 75 -13.01 3.33 15.88
N HIS A 76 -13.98 3.32 14.97
CA HIS A 76 -15.33 2.77 15.17
C HIS A 76 -15.72 1.77 14.10
N ILE A 77 -15.40 2.05 12.84
CA ILE A 77 -15.60 1.17 11.69
C ILE A 77 -14.27 0.96 10.98
N CYS A 78 -14.11 -0.23 10.42
CA CYS A 78 -12.94 -0.61 9.65
C CYS A 78 -13.33 -1.20 8.30
N GLY A 79 -12.34 -1.31 7.44
CA GLY A 79 -12.50 -1.92 6.14
C GLY A 79 -11.16 -2.04 5.43
N SER A 80 -11.23 -2.30 4.14
CA SER A 80 -10.04 -2.45 3.33
C SER A 80 -10.22 -2.00 1.88
N LEU A 81 -9.11 -1.56 1.29
CA LEU A 81 -9.00 -1.29 -0.13
C LEU A 81 -8.05 -2.28 -0.81
N ILE A 82 -8.35 -2.61 -2.06
CA ILE A 82 -7.33 -3.02 -3.02
C ILE A 82 -7.00 -1.80 -3.86
N LEU A 83 -5.75 -1.38 -3.84
CA LEU A 83 -5.26 -0.25 -4.61
C LEU A 83 -4.28 -0.71 -5.67
N GLU A 84 -4.39 -0.16 -6.88
CA GLU A 84 -3.33 -0.21 -7.87
C GLU A 84 -2.37 0.95 -7.64
N TYR A 85 -1.07 0.67 -7.65
CA TYR A 85 -0.04 1.70 -7.60
C TYR A 85 0.78 1.74 -8.89
N ARG A 86 1.24 2.95 -9.25
CA ARG A 86 2.17 3.16 -10.35
C ARG A 86 3.25 4.15 -9.93
N VAL A 87 4.50 3.71 -10.07
CA VAL A 87 5.69 4.54 -9.86
C VAL A 87 6.18 5.08 -11.21
N LYS A 88 6.26 6.39 -11.34
CA LYS A 88 6.83 7.08 -12.51
C LYS A 88 8.34 7.31 -12.33
N LYS A 89 9.04 7.66 -13.41
CA LYS A 89 10.42 8.19 -13.32
C LYS A 89 10.43 9.38 -12.37
N ASN A 90 11.36 9.41 -11.41
CA ASN A 90 11.50 10.34 -10.27
C ASN A 90 10.86 9.88 -8.95
N GLY A 91 10.38 8.64 -8.86
CA GLY A 91 9.80 8.08 -7.65
C GLY A 91 8.38 8.55 -7.36
N LYS A 92 7.74 9.37 -8.22
CA LYS A 92 6.36 9.80 -8.00
C LYS A 92 5.39 8.61 -8.07
N ILE A 93 4.64 8.42 -6.98
CA ILE A 93 3.66 7.35 -6.83
C ILE A 93 2.27 7.91 -7.20
N SER A 94 1.44 7.07 -7.79
CA SER A 94 0.04 7.35 -8.07
C SER A 94 -0.80 6.13 -7.76
N TRP A 95 -1.99 6.37 -7.23
CA TRP A 95 -2.88 5.34 -6.71
C TRP A 95 -4.20 5.33 -7.46
N LYS A 96 -4.81 4.16 -7.55
CA LYS A 96 -6.17 3.97 -8.05
C LYS A 96 -6.89 2.95 -7.19
N VAL A 97 -8.08 3.30 -6.72
CA VAL A 97 -8.97 2.34 -6.02
C VAL A 97 -9.46 1.31 -7.03
N ILE A 98 -9.21 0.03 -6.74
CA ILE A 98 -9.68 -1.11 -7.53
C ILE A 98 -10.89 -1.75 -6.87
N SER A 99 -10.83 -1.91 -5.55
CA SER A 99 -11.94 -2.42 -4.74
C SER A 99 -11.93 -1.75 -3.37
N SER A 100 -13.11 -1.62 -2.79
CA SER A 100 -13.33 -1.09 -1.45
C SER A 100 -14.36 -1.93 -0.71
N HIS A 101 -14.09 -2.25 0.55
CA HIS A 101 -14.99 -3.02 1.40
C HIS A 101 -15.02 -2.40 2.80
N LEU A 102 -16.21 -2.39 3.42
CA LEU A 102 -16.40 -2.05 4.82
C LEU A 102 -16.73 -3.35 5.56
N ASP A 103 -16.06 -3.59 6.68
CA ASP A 103 -16.23 -4.81 7.46
C ASP A 103 -17.48 -4.62 8.33
N ASN A 104 -18.58 -5.25 7.93
CA ASN A 104 -19.90 -5.17 8.60
C ASN A 104 -20.15 -6.38 9.50
#